data_AF-A0A3C0K753-F1
#
_entry.id   AF-A0A3C0K753-F1
#
_cell.length_a   1.000
_cell.length_b   1.000
_cell.length_c   1.000
_cell.angle_alpha   90.00
_cell.angle_beta   90.00
_cell.angle_gamma   90.00
#
_symmetry.space_group_name_H-M   'P 1'
#
loop_
_entity.id
_entity.type
_entity.pdbx_description
1 polymer ?
#
loop_
_entity_poly.entity_id
_entity_poly.type
_entity_poly.pdbx_seq_one_letter_code
_entity_poly.pdbx_strand_id
1 'polypeptide(L)'
;FVFWNHPAWSSEEESSDKLLHEIHIDLFNQNLIHGIEVVNGIWFSDEAFQIALDYDLTIMGTSDVHGLIDWDYLQRPNGHRSITLILSEDKTEKSIKDALFKGRTVVWYKNILIGKNENVQEIIDASLSIKNANFKGNTNVLLVEIENISDANFQLRVNDGQLIENNPNIFSVAP
;
A
#
# COMPACT_ATOMS: atom_id res chain seq x y z
N PHE A 1 -6.97 11.24 -16.43
CA PHE A 1 -6.48 10.99 -15.07
C PHE A 1 -5.21 11.78 -14.93
N VAL A 2 -5.14 12.61 -13.90
CA VAL A 2 -4.03 13.53 -13.60
C VAL A 2 -3.82 13.41 -12.11
N PHE A 3 -2.57 13.27 -11.67
CA PHE A 3 -2.24 13.18 -10.26
C PHE A 3 -1.11 14.15 -9.91
N TRP A 4 -1.06 14.56 -8.65
CA TRP A 4 -0.02 15.45 -8.12
C TRP A 4 1.22 14.64 -7.72
N ASN A 5 2.36 14.96 -8.32
CA ASN A 5 3.62 14.25 -8.08
C ASN A 5 4.34 14.78 -6.84
N HIS A 6 5.05 13.87 -6.16
CA HIS A 6 6.04 14.13 -5.10
C HIS A 6 5.78 15.40 -4.26
N PRO A 7 4.61 15.51 -3.60
CA PRO A 7 4.16 16.73 -2.92
C PRO A 7 5.11 17.18 -1.80
N ALA A 8 5.79 16.23 -1.15
CA ALA A 8 6.73 16.47 -0.06
C ALA A 8 8.19 16.61 -0.53
N TRP A 9 8.45 16.82 -1.82
CA TRP A 9 9.81 16.95 -2.32
C TRP A 9 10.42 18.28 -1.86
N SER A 10 11.43 18.18 -0.99
CA SER A 10 12.02 19.32 -0.29
C SER A 10 12.73 20.35 -1.19
N SER A 11 12.86 20.08 -2.49
CA SER A 11 13.37 21.07 -3.45
C SER A 11 12.31 22.06 -3.91
N GLU A 12 11.04 21.72 -3.78
CA GLU A 12 9.88 22.54 -4.18
C GLU A 12 9.03 22.97 -2.99
N GLU A 13 9.12 22.25 -1.87
CA GLU A 13 8.37 22.54 -0.66
C GLU A 13 9.32 22.71 0.53
N GLU A 14 9.23 23.83 1.23
CA GLU A 14 10.11 24.13 2.37
C GLU A 14 9.75 23.29 3.60
N SER A 15 8.50 22.82 3.70
CA SER A 15 8.01 22.04 4.84
C SER A 15 7.24 20.79 4.42
N SER A 16 7.69 19.63 4.90
CA SER A 16 6.98 18.36 4.75
C SER A 16 5.63 18.29 5.49
N ASP A 17 5.36 19.25 6.37
CA ASP A 17 4.27 19.19 7.34
C ASP A 17 3.05 20.03 6.91
N LYS A 18 3.17 20.78 5.80
CA LYS A 18 2.07 21.57 5.24
C LYS A 18 2.15 21.64 3.71
N LEU A 19 1.79 20.53 3.08
CA LEU A 19 1.82 20.39 1.62
C LEU A 19 0.61 21.05 0.94
N LEU A 20 -0.52 21.13 1.65
CA LEU A 20 -1.78 21.58 1.07
C LEU A 20 -1.90 23.10 1.04
N HIS A 21 -2.05 23.65 -0.17
CA HIS A 21 -2.23 25.08 -0.45
C HIS A 21 -3.59 25.32 -1.12
N GLU A 22 -4.08 26.57 -1.12
CA GLU A 22 -5.39 26.92 -1.70
C GLU A 22 -5.53 26.50 -3.16
N ILE A 23 -4.46 26.63 -3.95
CA ILE A 23 -4.45 26.19 -5.35
C ILE A 23 -4.71 24.69 -5.49
N HIS A 24 -4.21 23.84 -4.58
CA HIS A 24 -4.45 22.40 -4.63
C HIS A 24 -5.93 22.10 -4.41
N ILE A 25 -6.53 22.75 -3.41
CA ILE A 25 -7.96 22.63 -3.10
C ILE A 25 -8.82 23.07 -4.30
N ASP A 26 -8.46 24.18 -4.95
CA ASP A 26 -9.16 24.66 -6.15
C ASP A 26 -9.08 23.66 -7.31
N LEU A 27 -7.93 23.02 -7.50
CA LEU A 27 -7.73 21.99 -8.54
C LEU A 27 -8.51 20.71 -8.24
N PHE A 28 -8.62 20.32 -6.96
CA PHE A 28 -9.44 19.19 -6.53
C PHE A 28 -10.93 19.48 -6.77
N ASN A 29 -11.42 20.65 -6.36
CA ASN A 29 -12.81 21.08 -6.53
C ASN A 29 -13.22 21.19 -8.01
N GLN A 30 -12.28 21.55 -8.88
CA GLN A 30 -12.50 21.59 -10.34
C GLN A 30 -12.36 20.21 -11.01
N ASN A 31 -12.08 19.15 -10.26
CA ASN A 31 -11.82 17.81 -10.75
C ASN A 31 -10.70 17.78 -11.82
N LEU A 32 -9.65 18.58 -11.60
CA LEU A 32 -8.48 18.67 -12.47
C LEU A 32 -7.35 17.74 -11.99
N ILE A 33 -7.32 17.41 -10.70
CA ILE A 33 -6.43 16.42 -10.09
C ILE A 33 -7.30 15.33 -9.46
N HIS A 34 -6.92 14.07 -9.71
CA HIS A 34 -7.70 12.86 -9.40
C HIS A 34 -6.94 11.90 -8.47
N GLY A 35 -5.65 12.19 -8.24
CA GLY A 35 -4.75 11.35 -7.46
C GLY A 35 -3.59 12.15 -6.93
N ILE A 36 -2.83 11.54 -6.04
CA ILE A 36 -1.65 12.13 -5.41
C ILE A 36 -0.60 11.04 -5.17
N GLU A 37 0.67 11.34 -5.44
CA GLU A 37 1.77 10.47 -5.04
C GLU A 37 1.97 10.53 -3.53
N VAL A 38 1.75 9.41 -2.86
CA VAL A 38 2.09 9.23 -1.45
C VAL A 38 3.46 8.59 -1.29
N VAL A 39 3.92 7.88 -2.32
CA VAL A 39 5.28 7.37 -2.45
C VAL A 39 5.89 7.81 -3.78
N ASN A 40 7.02 8.48 -3.73
CA ASN A 40 7.85 8.76 -4.90
C ASN A 40 9.26 8.20 -4.65
N GLY A 41 9.64 7.23 -5.46
CA GLY A 41 10.89 6.52 -5.35
C GLY A 41 11.05 5.82 -3.99
N ILE A 42 11.97 6.31 -3.16
CA ILE A 42 12.22 5.79 -1.80
C ILE A 42 11.61 6.66 -0.68
N TRP A 43 10.77 7.65 -1.04
CA TRP A 43 10.22 8.63 -0.14
C TRP A 43 8.72 8.40 0.03
N PHE A 44 8.27 8.29 1.27
CA PHE A 44 6.86 8.23 1.65
C PHE A 44 6.50 9.51 2.40
N SER A 45 5.28 10.01 2.20
CA SER A 45 4.75 11.18 2.91
C SER A 45 3.43 10.84 3.61
N ASP A 46 3.44 10.92 4.94
CA ASP A 46 2.24 10.77 5.78
C ASP A 46 1.20 11.86 5.45
N GLU A 47 1.64 13.10 5.28
CA GLU A 47 0.76 14.24 4.97
C GLU A 47 0.09 14.06 3.59
N ALA A 48 0.83 13.64 2.57
CA ALA A 48 0.25 13.34 1.26
C ALA A 48 -0.77 12.20 1.34
N PHE A 49 -0.50 11.18 2.16
CA PHE A 49 -1.45 10.10 2.39
C PHE A 49 -2.72 10.58 3.09
N GLN A 50 -2.60 11.44 4.12
CA GLN A 50 -3.76 12.02 4.79
C GLN A 50 -4.59 12.90 3.82
N ILE A 51 -3.94 13.74 3.01
CA ILE A 51 -4.60 14.53 1.96
C ILE A 51 -5.35 13.61 0.98
N ALA A 52 -4.76 12.47 0.59
CA ALA A 52 -5.41 11.53 -0.31
C ALA A 52 -6.73 10.99 0.28
N LEU A 53 -6.74 10.70 1.58
CA LEU A 53 -7.93 10.23 2.28
C LEU A 53 -8.98 11.35 2.45
N ASP A 54 -8.55 12.54 2.85
CA ASP A 54 -9.44 13.66 3.16
C ASP A 54 -10.16 14.21 1.91
N TYR A 55 -9.49 14.18 0.76
CA TYR A 55 -10.01 14.69 -0.52
C TYR A 55 -10.43 13.58 -1.50
N ASP A 56 -10.52 12.34 -1.03
CA ASP A 56 -10.91 11.16 -1.82
C ASP A 56 -10.08 10.97 -3.11
N LEU A 57 -8.80 11.33 -3.06
CA LEU A 57 -7.88 11.21 -4.18
C LEU A 57 -7.37 9.77 -4.32
N THR A 58 -7.08 9.38 -5.55
CA THR A 58 -6.42 8.10 -5.83
C THR A 58 -5.00 8.10 -5.29
N ILE A 59 -4.68 7.11 -4.45
CA ILE A 59 -3.37 6.94 -3.83
C ILE A 59 -2.41 6.35 -4.86
N MET A 60 -1.35 7.09 -5.19
CA MET A 60 -0.35 6.72 -6.19
C MET A 60 1.02 6.51 -5.57
N GLY A 61 1.78 5.59 -6.16
CA GLY A 61 3.14 5.26 -5.77
C GLY A 61 3.95 4.94 -7.01
N THR A 62 5.03 5.68 -7.24
CA THR A 62 5.85 5.54 -8.44
C THR A 62 7.33 5.44 -8.09
N SER A 63 8.14 4.98 -9.04
CA SER A 63 9.58 4.84 -8.84
C SER A 63 10.38 6.12 -9.11
N ASP A 64 9.81 7.02 -9.91
CA ASP A 64 10.46 8.23 -10.44
C ASP A 64 11.93 8.02 -10.86
N VAL A 65 12.15 6.94 -11.59
CA VAL A 65 13.51 6.44 -11.87
C VAL A 65 14.14 7.29 -12.96
N HIS A 66 15.28 7.90 -12.65
CA HIS A 66 16.08 8.70 -13.58
C HIS A 66 17.34 7.95 -14.06
N GLY A 67 17.72 6.88 -13.36
CA GLY A 67 18.89 6.05 -13.64
C GLY A 67 18.53 4.59 -13.95
N LEU A 68 19.49 3.69 -13.70
CA LEU A 68 19.25 2.25 -13.81
C LEU A 68 18.49 1.76 -12.59
N ILE A 69 17.40 1.03 -12.82
CA ILE A 69 16.54 0.52 -11.74
C ILE A 69 17.32 -0.31 -10.70
N ASP A 70 18.34 -1.03 -11.17
CA ASP A 70 19.19 -1.88 -10.34
C ASP A 70 19.95 -1.08 -9.29
N TRP A 71 20.41 0.13 -9.65
CA TRP A 71 21.20 0.99 -8.77
C TRP A 71 20.35 1.56 -7.65
N ASP A 72 19.11 1.94 -7.96
CA ASP A 72 18.21 2.55 -6.99
C ASP A 72 17.56 1.51 -6.07
N TYR A 73 17.24 0.32 -6.61
CA TYR A 73 16.39 -0.67 -5.93
C TYR A 73 17.01 -2.07 -5.76
N LEU A 74 17.53 -2.71 -6.82
CA LEU A 74 17.84 -4.15 -6.78
C LEU A 74 19.09 -4.51 -5.94
N GLN A 75 19.97 -3.55 -5.66
CA GLN A 75 21.11 -3.77 -4.75
C GLN A 75 20.73 -3.76 -3.26
N ARG A 76 19.44 -3.61 -2.94
CA ARG A 76 18.92 -3.58 -1.56
C ARG A 76 18.21 -4.91 -1.23
N PRO A 77 18.36 -5.47 -0.01
CA PRO A 77 17.58 -6.63 0.41
C PRO A 77 16.08 -6.35 0.29
N ASN A 78 15.33 -7.23 -0.37
CA ASN A 78 13.90 -7.06 -0.68
C ASN A 78 13.58 -5.77 -1.46
N GLY A 79 14.56 -5.24 -2.19
CA GLY A 79 14.45 -3.99 -2.93
C GLY A 79 13.70 -4.20 -4.24
N HIS A 80 12.42 -3.87 -4.25
CA HIS A 80 11.68 -3.61 -5.47
C HIS A 80 11.45 -2.10 -5.60
N ARG A 81 11.18 -1.65 -6.83
CA ARG A 81 10.75 -0.27 -7.06
C ARG A 81 9.37 -0.03 -6.46
N SER A 82 9.12 1.17 -5.98
CA SER A 82 7.77 1.58 -5.59
C SER A 82 6.83 1.47 -6.79
N ILE A 83 5.71 0.78 -6.59
CA ILE A 83 4.71 0.55 -7.63
C ILE A 83 3.31 0.80 -7.08
N THR A 84 2.39 1.07 -8.00
CA THR A 84 0.95 1.07 -7.73
C THR A 84 0.33 -0.20 -8.29
N LEU A 85 -0.26 -1.03 -7.43
CA LEU A 85 -1.15 -2.11 -7.81
C LEU A 85 -2.52 -1.50 -8.14
N ILE A 86 -3.00 -1.74 -9.37
CA ILE A 86 -4.28 -1.23 -9.85
C ILE A 86 -5.29 -2.38 -9.88
N LEU A 87 -6.32 -2.29 -9.03
CA LEU A 87 -7.34 -3.35 -8.87
C LEU A 87 -8.42 -3.18 -9.94
N SER A 88 -8.06 -3.57 -11.16
CA SER A 88 -8.91 -3.48 -12.36
C SER A 88 -9.61 -4.81 -12.64
N GLU A 89 -10.76 -4.74 -13.30
CA GLU A 89 -11.55 -5.93 -13.68
C GLU A 89 -10.80 -6.83 -14.68
N ASP A 90 -10.04 -6.21 -15.60
CA ASP A 90 -9.19 -6.89 -16.56
C ASP A 90 -7.99 -6.02 -16.98
N LYS A 91 -7.07 -6.61 -17.74
CA LYS A 91 -5.85 -5.95 -18.23
C LYS A 91 -6.09 -5.14 -19.52
N THR A 92 -7.14 -4.32 -19.55
CA THR A 92 -7.39 -3.38 -20.65
C THR A 92 -7.15 -1.94 -20.20
N GLU A 93 -6.79 -1.06 -21.15
CA GLU A 93 -6.61 0.38 -20.88
C GLU A 93 -7.85 0.99 -20.22
N LYS A 94 -9.04 0.59 -20.70
CA LYS A 94 -10.31 1.06 -20.15
C LYS A 94 -10.49 0.65 -18.69
N SER A 95 -10.34 -0.63 -18.37
CA SER A 95 -10.52 -1.13 -17.00
C SER A 95 -9.49 -0.56 -16.03
N ILE A 96 -8.24 -0.38 -16.49
CA ILE A 96 -7.20 0.31 -15.72
C ILE A 96 -7.60 1.76 -15.46
N LYS A 97 -8.03 2.50 -16.49
CA LYS A 97 -8.48 3.88 -16.35
C LYS A 97 -9.68 4.00 -15.41
N ASP A 98 -10.67 3.13 -15.55
CA ASP A 98 -11.85 3.12 -14.69
C ASP A 98 -11.48 2.81 -13.23
N ALA A 99 -10.56 1.89 -12.98
CA ALA A 99 -10.03 1.61 -11.64
C ALA A 99 -9.28 2.81 -11.04
N LEU A 100 -8.45 3.49 -11.84
CA LEU A 100 -7.76 4.71 -11.42
C LEU A 100 -8.76 5.80 -11.03
N PHE A 101 -9.77 6.10 -11.84
CA PHE A 101 -10.78 7.11 -11.50
C PHE A 101 -11.67 6.72 -10.30
N LYS A 102 -11.80 5.43 -10.00
CA LYS A 102 -12.49 4.92 -8.80
C LYS A 102 -11.58 4.87 -7.56
N GLY A 103 -10.32 5.26 -7.67
CA GLY A 103 -9.36 5.18 -6.56
C GLY A 103 -9.05 3.76 -6.11
N ARG A 104 -9.21 2.76 -6.99
CA ARG A 104 -8.97 1.33 -6.69
C ARG A 104 -7.49 0.97 -6.83
N THR A 105 -6.68 1.53 -5.96
CA THR A 105 -5.22 1.36 -5.96
C THR A 105 -4.68 0.97 -4.59
N VAL A 106 -3.56 0.25 -4.61
CA VAL A 106 -2.70 -0.03 -3.44
C VAL A 106 -1.25 0.20 -3.85
N VAL A 107 -0.55 1.06 -3.15
CA VAL A 107 0.88 1.28 -3.33
C VAL A 107 1.64 0.19 -2.60
N TRP A 108 2.57 -0.47 -3.29
CA TRP A 108 3.54 -1.36 -2.67
C TRP A 108 4.89 -0.66 -2.61
N TYR A 109 5.35 -0.41 -1.39
CA TYR A 109 6.59 0.28 -1.09
C TYR A 109 7.32 -0.45 0.05
N LYS A 110 8.53 -0.96 -0.23
CA LYS A 110 9.26 -1.84 0.70
C LYS A 110 8.37 -3.01 1.12
N ASN A 111 8.12 -3.20 2.42
CA ASN A 111 7.20 -4.23 2.92
C ASN A 111 5.87 -3.63 3.43
N ILE A 112 5.41 -2.53 2.81
CA ILE A 112 4.20 -1.81 3.20
C ILE A 112 3.25 -1.75 2.00
N LEU A 113 2.00 -2.13 2.25
CA LEU A 113 0.86 -1.91 1.35
C LEU A 113 0.09 -0.69 1.84
N ILE A 114 -0.03 0.35 1.00
CA ILE A 114 -0.60 1.64 1.36
C ILE A 114 -1.79 1.92 0.44
N GLY A 115 -2.98 2.09 1.00
CA GLY A 115 -4.19 2.27 0.23
C GLY A 115 -5.39 2.52 1.14
N LYS A 116 -6.56 2.73 0.52
CA LYS A 116 -7.84 2.73 1.24
C LYS A 116 -8.08 1.35 1.87
N ASN A 117 -8.76 1.31 3.02
CA ASN A 117 -8.94 0.09 3.80
C ASN A 117 -9.53 -1.05 2.95
N GLU A 118 -10.56 -0.74 2.18
CA GLU A 118 -11.25 -1.67 1.28
C GLU A 118 -10.32 -2.26 0.20
N ASN A 119 -9.45 -1.43 -0.38
CA ASN A 119 -8.53 -1.89 -1.43
C ASN A 119 -7.40 -2.77 -0.85
N VAL A 120 -6.88 -2.40 0.32
CA VAL A 120 -5.85 -3.19 1.00
C VAL A 120 -6.43 -4.52 1.48
N GLN A 121 -7.68 -4.52 1.96
CA GLN A 121 -8.38 -5.74 2.35
C GLN A 121 -8.53 -6.71 1.18
N GLU A 122 -8.88 -6.24 -0.03
CA GLU A 122 -8.93 -7.09 -1.23
C GLU A 122 -7.59 -7.79 -1.51
N ILE A 123 -6.46 -7.09 -1.31
CA ILE A 123 -5.13 -7.69 -1.44
C ILE A 123 -4.88 -8.74 -0.36
N ILE A 124 -5.21 -8.43 0.91
CA ILE A 124 -5.01 -9.37 2.03
C ILE A 124 -5.82 -10.64 1.82
N ASP A 125 -7.10 -10.52 1.46
CA ASP A 125 -8.02 -11.65 1.23
C ASP A 125 -7.55 -12.54 0.07
N ALA A 126 -6.94 -11.94 -0.95
CA ALA A 126 -6.36 -12.67 -2.07
C ALA A 126 -4.99 -13.28 -1.75
N SER A 127 -4.27 -12.77 -0.75
CA SER A 127 -2.89 -13.15 -0.44
C SER A 127 -2.77 -14.19 0.67
N LEU A 128 -3.62 -14.12 1.70
CA LEU A 128 -3.55 -14.99 2.87
C LEU A 128 -4.73 -15.96 2.91
N SER A 129 -4.46 -17.23 3.23
CA SER A 129 -5.51 -18.24 3.42
C SER A 129 -5.23 -19.13 4.63
N ILE A 130 -6.29 -19.54 5.33
CA ILE A 130 -6.20 -20.56 6.40
C ILE A 130 -6.33 -21.93 5.74
N LYS A 131 -5.28 -22.75 5.80
CA LYS A 131 -5.26 -24.11 5.25
C LYS A 131 -5.85 -25.13 6.18
N ASN A 132 -5.61 -24.95 7.47
CA ASN A 132 -6.07 -25.88 8.48
C ASN A 132 -6.32 -25.16 9.80
N ALA A 133 -7.33 -25.63 10.54
CA ALA A 133 -7.69 -25.15 11.85
C ALA A 133 -8.23 -26.33 12.68
N ASN A 134 -7.41 -26.88 13.58
CA ASN A 134 -7.80 -28.03 14.41
C ASN A 134 -7.22 -27.95 15.81
N PHE A 135 -7.91 -28.54 16.78
CA PHE A 135 -7.38 -28.61 18.16
C PHE A 135 -6.21 -29.58 18.25
N LYS A 136 -5.22 -29.21 19.09
CA LYS A 136 -4.06 -30.06 19.40
C LYS A 136 -4.49 -31.16 20.37
N GLY A 137 -4.86 -32.33 19.84
CA GLY A 137 -5.33 -33.46 20.64
C GLY A 137 -6.55 -33.10 21.49
N ASN A 138 -6.53 -33.45 22.77
CA ASN A 138 -7.61 -33.14 23.73
C ASN A 138 -7.37 -31.82 24.49
N THR A 139 -6.62 -30.86 23.90
CA THR A 139 -6.38 -29.55 24.50
C THR A 139 -7.29 -28.48 23.89
N ASN A 140 -7.37 -27.32 24.54
CA ASN A 140 -8.07 -26.15 24.00
C ASN A 140 -7.16 -25.27 23.12
N VAL A 141 -6.01 -25.78 22.69
CA VAL A 141 -5.07 -25.05 21.82
C VAL A 141 -5.45 -25.30 20.36
N LEU A 142 -5.84 -24.24 19.65
CA LEU A 142 -6.10 -24.29 18.22
C LEU A 142 -4.80 -24.19 17.44
N LEU A 143 -4.54 -25.19 16.58
CA LEU A 143 -3.49 -25.14 15.58
C LEU A 143 -4.06 -24.50 14.33
N VAL A 144 -3.46 -23.40 13.88
CA VAL A 144 -3.84 -22.68 12.67
C VAL A 144 -2.67 -22.71 11.70
N GLU A 145 -2.91 -23.17 10.48
CA GLU A 145 -1.96 -23.10 9.39
C GLU A 145 -2.39 -21.99 8.42
N ILE A 146 -1.55 -20.97 8.28
CA ILE A 146 -1.78 -19.83 7.41
C ILE A 146 -0.78 -19.93 6.25
N GLU A 147 -1.28 -19.87 5.02
CA GLU A 147 -0.48 -19.77 3.81
C GLU A 147 -0.53 -18.35 3.27
N ASN A 148 0.60 -17.87 2.80
CA ASN A 148 0.72 -16.66 1.99
C ASN A 148 1.07 -17.05 0.56
N ILE A 149 0.25 -16.64 -0.41
CA ILE A 149 0.44 -16.94 -1.84
C ILE A 149 0.91 -15.73 -2.65
N SER A 150 1.35 -14.68 -1.96
CA SER A 150 1.86 -13.44 -2.56
C SER A 150 3.35 -13.28 -2.33
N ASP A 151 3.96 -12.32 -3.02
CA ASP A 151 5.37 -11.95 -2.80
C ASP A 151 5.58 -10.99 -1.60
N ALA A 152 4.50 -10.48 -0.99
CA ALA A 152 4.58 -9.57 0.14
C ALA A 152 4.68 -10.36 1.46
N ASN A 153 5.60 -9.99 2.35
CA ASN A 153 5.65 -10.58 3.69
C ASN A 153 4.64 -9.89 4.62
N PHE A 154 3.77 -10.66 5.28
CA PHE A 154 2.77 -10.10 6.20
C PHE A 154 3.21 -10.18 7.65
N GLN A 155 3.10 -9.05 8.37
CA GLN A 155 3.25 -9.02 9.82
C GLN A 155 1.86 -9.01 10.46
N LEU A 156 1.52 -10.08 11.18
CA LEU A 156 0.23 -10.26 11.82
C LEU A 156 0.35 -10.02 13.32
N ARG A 157 -0.68 -9.44 13.93
CA ARG A 157 -0.83 -9.26 15.38
C ARG A 157 -2.10 -9.92 15.87
N VAL A 158 -2.01 -10.67 16.96
CA VAL A 158 -3.19 -11.18 17.68
C VAL A 158 -3.84 -10.05 18.45
N ASN A 159 -5.10 -9.73 18.11
CA ASN A 159 -5.79 -8.54 18.63
C ASN A 159 -6.79 -8.84 19.76
N ASP A 160 -7.09 -10.11 20.05
CA ASP A 160 -8.08 -10.52 21.07
C ASP A 160 -7.45 -10.87 22.43
N GLY A 161 -6.13 -10.71 22.56
CA GLY A 161 -5.38 -10.99 23.79
C GLY A 161 -5.10 -12.47 24.05
N GLN A 162 -5.45 -13.37 23.12
CA GLN A 162 -5.06 -14.77 23.25
C GLN A 162 -3.55 -14.95 23.14
N LEU A 163 -3.03 -15.90 23.92
CA LEU A 163 -1.61 -16.27 23.90
C LEU A 163 -1.36 -17.30 22.81
N ILE A 164 -0.21 -17.18 22.14
CA ILE A 164 0.27 -18.19 21.20
C ILE A 164 1.32 -19.05 21.91
N GLU A 165 1.13 -20.37 21.93
CA GLU A 165 2.02 -21.30 22.65
C GLU A 165 3.47 -21.24 22.14
N ASN A 166 3.69 -21.04 20.84
CA ASN A 166 4.99 -21.18 20.19
C ASN A 166 5.49 -19.93 19.46
N ASN A 167 4.83 -18.78 19.64
CA ASN A 167 5.21 -17.52 18.97
C ASN A 167 4.87 -16.30 19.83
N PRO A 168 5.51 -15.15 19.60
CA PRO A 168 5.03 -13.87 20.13
C PRO A 168 3.67 -13.49 19.52
N ASN A 169 2.98 -12.54 20.15
CA ASN A 169 1.69 -12.02 19.68
C ASN A 169 1.78 -11.22 18.37
N ILE A 170 2.98 -11.01 17.85
CA ILE A 170 3.27 -10.45 16.53
C ILE A 170 4.17 -11.45 15.81
N PHE A 171 3.76 -11.95 14.66
CA PHE A 171 4.51 -12.95 13.88
C PHE A 171 4.45 -12.63 12.39
N SER A 172 5.36 -13.22 11.59
CA SER A 172 5.42 -13.00 10.15
C SER A 172 4.92 -14.24 9.39
N VAL A 173 4.24 -14.00 8.28
CA VAL A 173 3.88 -15.02 7.28
C VAL A 173 4.59 -14.64 5.98
N ALA A 174 5.74 -15.24 5.77
CA ALA A 174 6.53 -15.05 4.57
C ALA A 174 5.83 -15.68 3.34
N PRO A 175 6.17 -15.22 2.12
CA PRO A 175 5.81 -15.90 0.86
C PRO A 175 6.16 -17.39 0.85
#